data_AF-A0A384K7S1-F1
#
_entry.id   AF-A0A384K7S1-F1
#
_cell.length_a   1.000
_cell.length_b   1.000
_cell.length_c   1.000
_cell.angle_alpha   90.00
_cell.angle_beta   90.00
_cell.angle_gamma   90.00
#
_symmetry.space_group_name_H-M   'P 1'
#
loop_
_entity.id
_entity.type
_entity.pdbx_description
1 polymer ?
#
loop_
_entity_poly.entity_id
_entity_poly.type
_entity_poly.pdbx_seq_one_letter_code
_entity_poly.pdbx_strand_id
1 'polypeptide(L)'
;MHFINGHAILLTTFFLKQSILAAPTGDPLLGYNPSNVVINQNTDNVDYELAPGQTDPATVGAYLDFSKIENPQPMRGSKGGTDPGPRTSAYDILNPDKLAPPGTDHGSVSNAQWPLGLSHAKLGLDHGGWSRQQNIDNIPAATEMAGVDMRLEEGAYRELHWHKAAEWAYIFNGSVRLQAVNDEGQTFVDDLSAGDVWYFPPGVPHSLQGLKGGVEFLLVFDDGSFSEDNTFLASEVFAHNPVR
;
A
#
# COMPACT_ATOMS: atom_id res chain seq x y z
N MET A 1 6.07 -69.77 -7.12
CA MET A 1 4.94 -70.72 -7.12
C MET A 1 4.29 -70.62 -5.74
N HIS A 2 2.97 -70.48 -5.70
CA HIS A 2 2.07 -70.42 -4.52
C HIS A 2 1.83 -69.07 -3.81
N PHE A 3 0.60 -68.58 -4.09
CA PHE A 3 -0.33 -67.71 -3.34
C PHE A 3 -0.61 -68.26 -1.90
N ILE A 4 -1.34 -67.64 -0.95
CA ILE A 4 -2.61 -66.86 -0.91
C ILE A 4 -2.68 -66.17 0.50
N ASN A 5 -3.17 -64.95 0.76
CA ASN A 5 -4.56 -64.52 1.12
C ASN A 5 -4.42 -63.17 1.89
N GLY A 6 -5.20 -62.10 1.77
CA GLY A 6 -6.51 -61.90 1.15
C GLY A 6 -7.36 -61.03 2.10
N HIS A 7 -7.42 -59.71 1.87
CA HIS A 7 -8.51 -58.83 2.33
C HIS A 7 -8.93 -57.98 1.13
N ALA A 8 -10.15 -58.22 0.66
CA ALA A 8 -10.74 -57.59 -0.52
C ALA A 8 -11.47 -56.31 -0.13
N ILE A 9 -11.05 -55.18 -0.69
CA ILE A 9 -11.89 -53.97 -0.78
C ILE A 9 -12.56 -54.03 -2.15
N LEU A 10 -13.89 -54.13 -2.13
CA LEU A 10 -14.75 -54.13 -3.31
C LEU A 10 -14.74 -52.71 -3.92
N LEU A 11 -13.87 -52.46 -4.90
CA LEU A 11 -14.02 -51.30 -5.78
C LEU A 11 -14.96 -51.68 -6.92
N THR A 12 -16.19 -51.19 -6.84
CA THR A 12 -17.16 -51.23 -7.93
C THR A 12 -16.67 -50.33 -9.06
N THR A 13 -16.04 -50.90 -10.09
CA THR A 13 -15.74 -50.19 -11.34
C THR A 13 -17.06 -49.87 -12.05
N PHE A 14 -17.51 -48.63 -11.93
CA PHE A 14 -18.49 -48.07 -12.85
C PHE A 14 -17.85 -47.99 -14.24
N PHE A 15 -18.33 -48.80 -15.18
CA PHE A 15 -18.10 -48.57 -16.60
C PHE A 15 -18.82 -47.28 -16.98
N LEU A 16 -18.11 -46.15 -16.92
CA LEU A 16 -18.55 -44.94 -17.58
C LEU A 16 -18.44 -45.21 -19.07
N LYS A 17 -19.57 -45.50 -19.73
CA LYS A 17 -19.65 -45.38 -21.19
C LYS A 17 -19.13 -43.99 -21.55
N GLN A 18 -18.01 -43.92 -22.27
CA GLN A 18 -17.62 -42.71 -22.99
C GLN A 18 -18.71 -42.46 -24.04
N SER A 19 -19.78 -41.80 -23.63
CA SER A 19 -20.53 -40.94 -24.52
C SER A 19 -19.53 -39.86 -24.91
N ILE A 20 -19.03 -39.90 -26.14
CA ILE A 20 -18.47 -38.70 -26.76
C ILE A 20 -19.65 -37.74 -26.86
N LEU A 21 -19.89 -36.98 -25.80
CA LEU A 21 -20.67 -35.77 -25.88
C LEU A 21 -19.85 -34.88 -26.79
N ALA A 22 -20.37 -34.64 -28.00
CA ALA A 22 -19.87 -33.56 -28.84
C ALA A 22 -19.67 -32.33 -27.94
N ALA A 23 -18.57 -31.62 -28.13
CA ALA A 23 -18.42 -30.28 -27.54
C ALA A 23 -19.75 -29.55 -27.74
N PRO A 24 -20.29 -28.86 -26.72
CA PRO A 24 -21.49 -28.07 -26.93
C PRO A 24 -21.19 -27.22 -28.18
N THR A 25 -21.97 -27.42 -29.24
CA THR A 25 -22.04 -26.46 -30.34
C THR A 25 -22.76 -25.26 -29.75
N GLY A 26 -22.10 -24.59 -28.81
CA GLY A 26 -22.59 -23.41 -28.14
C GLY A 26 -22.86 -22.39 -29.24
N ASP A 27 -23.99 -21.72 -29.11
CA ASP A 27 -24.40 -20.65 -30.00
C ASP A 27 -23.19 -19.82 -30.45
N PRO A 28 -23.07 -19.50 -31.76
CA PRO A 28 -21.99 -18.65 -32.23
C PRO A 28 -21.98 -17.42 -31.33
N LEU A 29 -20.85 -17.10 -30.67
CA LEU A 29 -20.70 -15.97 -29.74
C LEU A 29 -21.59 -14.83 -30.22
N LEU A 30 -22.80 -14.74 -29.65
CA LEU A 30 -23.85 -13.96 -30.28
C LEU A 30 -23.38 -12.53 -30.18
N GLY A 31 -23.07 -11.93 -31.32
CA GLY A 31 -22.68 -10.54 -31.42
C GLY A 31 -23.85 -9.63 -31.03
N TYR A 32 -23.90 -8.45 -31.62
CA TYR A 32 -25.00 -7.50 -31.42
C TYR A 32 -26.38 -8.19 -31.43
N ASN A 33 -27.07 -8.15 -30.29
CA ASN A 33 -28.45 -8.64 -30.17
C ASN A 33 -29.39 -7.47 -30.44
N PRO A 34 -30.12 -7.45 -31.57
CA PRO A 34 -31.03 -6.35 -31.91
C PRO A 34 -32.22 -6.20 -30.95
N SER A 35 -32.45 -7.18 -30.07
CA SER A 35 -33.48 -7.11 -29.02
C SER A 35 -33.03 -6.30 -27.81
N ASN A 36 -31.73 -6.04 -27.66
CA ASN A 36 -31.21 -5.15 -26.62
C ASN A 36 -31.48 -3.70 -27.03
N VAL A 37 -32.44 -3.06 -26.38
CA VAL A 37 -32.75 -1.64 -26.60
C VAL A 37 -31.75 -0.80 -25.81
N VAL A 38 -30.95 0.00 -26.52
CA VAL A 38 -30.09 1.01 -25.90
C VAL A 38 -30.92 2.25 -25.63
N ILE A 39 -30.94 2.69 -24.37
CA ILE A 39 -31.56 3.95 -23.97
C ILE A 39 -30.48 5.03 -24.00
N ASN A 40 -30.66 6.03 -24.85
CA ASN A 40 -29.75 7.17 -24.91
C ASN A 40 -30.04 8.13 -23.77
N GLN A 41 -29.04 8.39 -22.93
CA GLN A 41 -29.06 9.41 -21.88
C GLN A 41 -28.09 10.52 -22.24
N ASN A 42 -28.44 11.77 -21.93
CA ASN A 42 -27.48 12.87 -22.01
C ASN A 42 -26.55 12.83 -20.78
N THR A 43 -25.30 12.44 -21.00
CA THR A 43 -24.25 12.35 -19.98
C THR A 43 -23.52 13.67 -19.73
N ASP A 44 -23.77 14.68 -20.58
CA ASP A 44 -23.12 16.00 -20.48
C ASP A 44 -23.93 16.97 -19.61
N ASN A 45 -25.15 16.59 -19.23
CA ASN A 45 -26.03 17.38 -18.38
C ASN A 45 -25.64 17.24 -16.89
N VAL A 46 -24.49 17.80 -16.55
CA VAL A 46 -23.94 17.87 -15.19
C VAL A 46 -23.60 19.33 -14.88
N ASP A 47 -23.95 19.79 -13.69
CA ASP A 47 -23.55 21.13 -13.23
C ASP A 47 -22.09 21.09 -12.74
N TYR A 48 -21.26 21.98 -13.27
CA TYR A 48 -19.85 22.12 -12.88
C TYR A 48 -19.34 23.54 -13.10
N GLU A 49 -18.26 23.87 -12.39
CA GLU A 49 -17.48 25.07 -12.61
C GLU A 49 -16.09 24.74 -13.19
N LEU A 50 -15.52 25.68 -13.94
CA LEU A 50 -14.16 25.54 -14.46
C LEU A 50 -13.18 26.37 -13.63
N ALA A 51 -12.03 25.78 -13.32
CA ALA A 51 -10.94 26.50 -12.69
C ALA A 51 -10.35 27.57 -13.65
N PRO A 52 -9.80 28.68 -13.12
CA PRO A 52 -9.01 29.61 -13.92
C PRO A 52 -7.91 28.88 -14.72
N GLY A 53 -7.80 29.19 -16.01
CA GLY A 53 -6.82 28.57 -16.92
C GLY A 53 -7.18 27.16 -17.41
N GLN A 54 -8.31 26.58 -16.98
CA GLN A 54 -8.70 25.24 -17.41
C GLN A 54 -9.05 25.16 -18.90
N THR A 55 -9.48 26.26 -19.50
CA THR A 55 -9.77 26.38 -20.94
C THR A 55 -8.55 26.76 -21.79
N ASP A 56 -7.41 27.06 -21.15
CA ASP A 56 -6.20 27.44 -21.88
C ASP A 56 -5.66 26.23 -22.68
N PRO A 57 -4.90 26.46 -23.76
CA PRO A 57 -4.28 25.38 -24.50
C PRO A 57 -3.52 24.43 -23.57
N ALA A 58 -3.73 23.12 -23.71
CA ALA A 58 -3.17 22.13 -22.79
C ALA A 58 -1.62 22.19 -22.69
N THR A 59 -0.96 22.76 -23.70
CA THR A 59 0.49 23.00 -23.75
C THR A 59 0.98 24.07 -22.77
N VAL A 60 0.10 24.92 -22.25
CA VAL A 60 0.45 25.95 -21.26
C VAL A 60 0.77 25.33 -19.89
N GLY A 61 0.16 24.17 -19.58
CA GLY A 61 0.43 23.46 -18.32
C GLY A 61 0.08 24.25 -17.06
N ALA A 62 -0.92 25.14 -17.11
CA ALA A 62 -1.34 25.94 -15.97
C ALA A 62 -1.70 25.05 -14.76
N TYR A 63 -1.26 25.45 -13.57
CA TYR A 63 -1.71 24.82 -12.33
C TYR A 63 -3.22 25.10 -12.15
N LEU A 64 -4.00 24.04 -11.97
CA LEU A 64 -5.46 24.13 -11.78
C LEU A 64 -5.78 23.95 -10.29
N ASP A 65 -6.22 25.01 -9.64
CA ASP A 65 -6.70 24.96 -8.26
C ASP A 65 -8.20 24.65 -8.23
N PHE A 66 -8.55 23.44 -7.79
CA PHE A 66 -9.93 22.99 -7.65
C PHE A 66 -10.51 23.20 -6.25
N SER A 67 -9.77 23.78 -5.29
CA SER A 67 -10.19 23.89 -3.88
C SER A 67 -11.51 24.65 -3.65
N LYS A 68 -11.91 25.48 -4.60
CA LYS A 68 -13.15 26.28 -4.56
C LYS A 68 -14.08 26.00 -5.74
N ILE A 69 -13.78 24.98 -6.54
CA ILE A 69 -14.51 24.66 -7.75
C ILE A 69 -15.57 23.63 -7.43
N GLU A 70 -16.83 23.97 -7.72
CA GLU A 70 -17.92 23.01 -7.59
C GLU A 70 -17.81 21.95 -8.71
N ASN A 71 -17.76 20.68 -8.30
CA ASN A 71 -17.72 19.52 -9.19
C ASN A 71 -16.62 19.59 -10.28
N PRO A 72 -15.32 19.56 -9.90
CA PRO A 72 -14.23 19.76 -10.85
C PRO A 72 -14.19 18.69 -11.94
N GLN A 73 -13.96 19.05 -13.19
CA GLN A 73 -14.02 18.11 -14.32
C GLN A 73 -12.64 17.74 -14.85
N PRO A 74 -12.46 16.53 -15.43
CA PRO A 74 -11.23 16.10 -16.08
C PRO A 74 -11.09 16.74 -17.47
N MET A 75 -11.06 18.07 -17.50
CA MET A 75 -10.97 18.90 -18.70
C MET A 75 -9.71 19.75 -18.66
N ARG A 76 -9.04 19.88 -19.81
CA ARG A 76 -7.92 20.82 -19.99
C ARG A 76 -7.82 21.26 -21.45
N GLY A 77 -8.02 22.56 -21.68
CA GLY A 77 -8.12 23.13 -23.02
C GLY A 77 -9.23 22.46 -23.81
N SER A 78 -8.90 21.93 -24.99
CA SER A 78 -9.84 21.18 -25.84
C SER A 78 -9.87 19.67 -25.55
N LYS A 79 -9.19 19.18 -24.51
CA LYS A 79 -9.12 17.75 -24.16
C LYS A 79 -10.00 17.46 -22.94
N GLY A 80 -10.51 16.23 -22.86
CA GLY A 80 -11.32 15.75 -21.74
C GLY A 80 -12.82 15.83 -22.00
N GLY A 81 -13.60 15.70 -20.92
CA GLY A 81 -15.07 15.69 -20.95
C GLY A 81 -15.67 15.76 -19.55
N THR A 82 -17.00 15.70 -19.46
CA THR A 82 -17.68 15.61 -18.17
C THR A 82 -17.49 14.21 -17.56
N ASP A 83 -17.50 14.15 -16.24
CA ASP A 83 -17.47 12.92 -15.45
C ASP A 83 -18.75 12.81 -14.61
N PRO A 84 -19.86 12.34 -15.21
CA PRO A 84 -21.18 12.26 -14.57
C PRO A 84 -21.31 11.10 -13.57
N GLY A 85 -20.29 10.26 -13.42
CA GLY A 85 -20.36 9.04 -12.61
C GLY A 85 -20.33 9.32 -11.10
N PRO A 86 -20.66 8.31 -10.26
CA PRO A 86 -20.45 8.40 -8.82
C PRO A 86 -18.96 8.55 -8.51
N ARG A 87 -18.59 9.61 -7.77
CA ARG A 87 -17.21 9.93 -7.41
C ARG A 87 -17.12 10.72 -6.11
N THR A 88 -15.91 10.84 -5.57
CA THR A 88 -15.62 11.64 -4.38
C THR A 88 -14.79 12.86 -4.78
N SER A 89 -15.44 14.02 -4.88
CA SER A 89 -14.83 15.28 -5.31
C SER A 89 -13.60 15.70 -4.50
N ALA A 90 -13.55 15.32 -3.22
CA ALA A 90 -12.40 15.60 -2.36
C ALA A 90 -11.09 14.99 -2.90
N TYR A 91 -11.13 13.81 -3.54
CA TYR A 91 -9.93 13.23 -4.14
C TYR A 91 -9.48 13.98 -5.38
N ASP A 92 -10.43 14.51 -6.15
CA ASP A 92 -10.15 15.28 -7.36
C ASP A 92 -9.49 16.63 -7.01
N ILE A 93 -9.97 17.25 -5.92
CA ILE A 93 -9.38 18.47 -5.35
C ILE A 93 -7.97 18.20 -4.81
N LEU A 94 -7.74 17.06 -4.15
CA LEU A 94 -6.41 16.69 -3.65
C LEU A 94 -5.43 16.32 -4.76
N ASN A 95 -5.92 15.91 -5.93
CA ASN A 95 -5.10 15.42 -7.04
C ASN A 95 -5.45 16.13 -8.37
N PRO A 96 -5.34 17.47 -8.44
CA PRO A 96 -5.77 18.25 -9.61
C PRO A 96 -5.02 17.85 -10.88
N ASP A 97 -3.72 17.58 -10.78
CA ASP A 97 -2.87 17.16 -11.90
C ASP A 97 -3.04 15.68 -12.27
N LYS A 98 -3.81 14.90 -11.49
CA LYS A 98 -4.26 13.56 -11.91
C LYS A 98 -5.63 13.62 -12.60
N LEU A 99 -6.52 14.49 -12.11
CA LEU A 99 -7.84 14.70 -12.70
C LEU A 99 -7.71 15.36 -14.09
N ALA A 100 -6.94 16.44 -14.18
CA ALA A 100 -6.72 17.22 -15.39
C ALA A 100 -5.21 17.42 -15.64
N PRO A 101 -4.49 16.37 -16.05
CA PRO A 101 -3.02 16.39 -16.17
C PRO A 101 -2.50 17.42 -17.17
N PRO A 102 -1.26 17.92 -16.99
CA PRO A 102 -0.61 18.78 -17.97
C PRO A 102 -0.62 18.16 -19.38
N GLY A 103 -0.77 18.97 -20.42
CA GLY A 103 -0.86 18.47 -21.80
C GLY A 103 0.43 17.84 -22.34
N THR A 104 1.53 17.97 -21.61
CA THR A 104 2.84 17.37 -21.88
C THR A 104 2.98 15.94 -21.38
N ASP A 105 2.11 15.49 -20.48
CA ASP A 105 2.13 14.11 -19.97
C ASP A 105 1.77 13.12 -21.08
N HIS A 106 2.48 12.00 -21.14
CA HIS A 106 2.32 11.03 -22.21
C HIS A 106 2.78 9.63 -21.82
N GLY A 107 2.10 8.63 -22.38
CA GLY A 107 2.47 7.22 -22.25
C GLY A 107 1.99 6.58 -20.96
N SER A 108 2.45 5.35 -20.74
CA SER A 108 2.19 4.59 -19.52
C SER A 108 3.38 4.72 -18.58
N VAL A 109 3.14 5.20 -17.37
CA VAL A 109 4.14 5.35 -16.31
C VAL A 109 3.60 4.66 -15.06
N SER A 110 4.46 3.95 -14.34
CA SER A 110 4.08 3.32 -13.07
C SER A 110 3.58 4.35 -12.07
N ASN A 111 2.58 3.99 -11.27
CA ASN A 111 2.16 4.84 -10.16
C ASN A 111 3.33 5.06 -9.19
N ALA A 112 3.61 6.31 -8.86
CA ALA A 112 4.69 6.72 -7.96
C ALA A 112 4.17 7.44 -6.70
N GLN A 113 2.86 7.35 -6.43
CA GLN A 113 2.24 8.05 -5.31
C GLN A 113 1.30 7.12 -4.54
N TRP A 114 1.53 7.05 -3.23
CA TRP A 114 0.66 6.38 -2.28
C TRP A 114 0.55 7.25 -1.03
N PRO A 115 -0.64 7.72 -0.63
CA PRO A 115 -0.79 8.37 0.66
C PRO A 115 -0.65 7.32 1.76
N LEU A 116 0.38 7.44 2.62
CA LEU A 116 0.55 6.59 3.80
C LEU A 116 -0.71 6.53 4.68
N GLY A 117 -1.54 7.59 4.67
CA GLY A 117 -2.84 7.62 5.35
C GLY A 117 -3.87 6.59 4.85
N LEU A 118 -3.67 6.00 3.66
CA LEU A 118 -4.50 4.91 3.14
C LEU A 118 -3.91 3.52 3.47
N SER A 119 -2.71 3.46 4.04
CA SER A 119 -2.14 2.20 4.54
C SER A 119 -2.88 1.75 5.80
N HIS A 120 -2.97 0.43 5.97
CA HIS A 120 -3.52 -0.16 7.19
C HIS A 120 -2.71 0.27 8.42
N ALA A 121 -3.39 0.82 9.43
CA ALA A 121 -2.79 1.17 10.71
C ALA A 121 -2.83 -0.03 11.66
N LYS A 122 -1.66 -0.58 11.97
CA LYS A 122 -1.47 -1.60 13.01
C LYS A 122 -1.46 -0.90 14.37
N LEU A 123 -2.37 -1.30 15.25
CA LEU A 123 -2.53 -0.70 16.57
C LEU A 123 -1.70 -1.46 17.60
N GLY A 124 -0.86 -0.73 18.36
CA GLY A 124 -0.08 -1.28 19.46
C GLY A 124 -0.95 -1.72 20.64
N LEU A 125 -0.49 -2.73 21.37
CA LEU A 125 -1.15 -3.23 22.58
C LEU A 125 -1.16 -2.15 23.67
N ASP A 126 -2.19 -2.16 24.53
CA ASP A 126 -2.27 -1.35 25.75
C ASP A 126 -1.94 0.14 25.58
N HIS A 127 -2.45 0.75 24.50
CA HIS A 127 -2.12 2.13 24.11
C HIS A 127 -0.62 2.34 23.88
N GLY A 128 0.07 1.39 23.24
CA GLY A 128 1.48 1.51 22.90
C GLY A 128 1.76 2.45 21.71
N GLY A 129 0.72 2.79 20.94
CA GLY A 129 0.82 3.63 19.74
C GLY A 129 0.31 2.90 18.49
N TRP A 130 0.87 3.20 17.34
CA TRP A 130 0.47 2.59 16.05
C TRP A 130 1.59 2.67 15.03
N SER A 131 1.47 1.88 13.97
CA SER A 131 2.34 1.96 12.80
C SER A 131 1.56 1.70 11.50
N ARG A 132 2.08 2.19 10.39
CA ARG A 132 1.57 1.91 9.03
C ARG A 132 2.72 2.00 8.04
N GLN A 133 2.64 1.22 6.97
CA GLN A 133 3.76 1.07 6.05
C GLN A 133 3.39 1.32 4.60
N GLN A 134 4.40 1.63 3.81
CA GLN A 134 4.35 1.70 2.36
C GLN A 134 5.55 0.94 1.81
N ASN A 135 5.29 -0.09 1.01
CA ASN A 135 6.30 -0.94 0.39
C ASN A 135 5.87 -1.29 -1.05
N ILE A 136 6.49 -2.31 -1.67
CA ILE A 136 6.15 -2.75 -3.03
C ILE A 136 4.70 -3.19 -3.22
N ASP A 137 3.97 -3.56 -2.17
CA ASP A 137 2.55 -3.91 -2.28
C ASP A 137 1.68 -2.66 -2.54
N ASN A 138 2.16 -1.48 -2.13
CA ASN A 138 1.50 -0.19 -2.35
C ASN A 138 2.04 0.54 -3.59
N ILE A 139 3.37 0.57 -3.75
CA ILE A 139 4.06 1.17 -4.90
C ILE A 139 5.03 0.13 -5.49
N PRO A 140 4.58 -0.74 -6.42
CA PRO A 140 5.41 -1.80 -6.98
C PRO A 140 6.69 -1.33 -7.69
N ALA A 141 6.75 -0.06 -8.10
CA ALA A 141 7.93 0.55 -8.71
C ALA A 141 9.01 0.98 -7.69
N ALA A 142 8.69 1.08 -6.41
CA ALA A 142 9.62 1.50 -5.35
C ALA A 142 10.35 0.28 -4.77
N THR A 143 11.26 -0.31 -5.55
CA THR A 143 11.95 -1.57 -5.17
C THR A 143 13.08 -1.39 -4.19
N GLU A 144 13.67 -0.19 -4.13
CA GLU A 144 14.89 0.06 -3.35
C GLU A 144 14.59 0.53 -1.92
N MET A 145 13.37 0.99 -1.63
CA MET A 145 13.02 1.56 -0.34
C MET A 145 11.57 1.29 0.05
N ALA A 146 11.37 1.03 1.34
CA ALA A 146 10.06 1.01 1.99
C ALA A 146 10.04 2.00 3.16
N GLY A 147 8.87 2.50 3.50
CA GLY A 147 8.67 3.44 4.61
C GLY A 147 7.70 2.92 5.65
N VAL A 148 7.97 3.19 6.93
CA VAL A 148 7.04 2.96 8.04
C VAL A 148 6.85 4.26 8.80
N ASP A 149 5.61 4.71 8.90
CA ASP A 149 5.22 5.81 9.78
C ASP A 149 4.73 5.21 11.10
N MET A 150 5.39 5.58 12.20
CA MET A 150 5.18 4.97 13.50
C MET A 150 5.05 6.01 14.61
N ARG A 151 4.13 5.74 15.53
CA ARG A 151 3.86 6.50 16.75
C ARG A 151 4.04 5.60 17.97
N LEU A 152 4.78 6.06 18.97
CA LEU A 152 4.89 5.41 20.29
C LEU A 152 4.37 6.34 21.38
N GLU A 153 3.44 5.87 22.21
CA GLU A 153 2.95 6.64 23.37
C GLU A 153 4.01 6.85 24.44
N GLU A 154 3.72 7.75 25.39
CA GLU A 154 4.64 8.03 26.50
C GLU A 154 4.97 6.75 27.28
N GLY A 155 6.26 6.43 27.35
CA GLY A 155 6.79 5.24 27.99
C GLY A 155 6.63 3.94 27.18
N ALA A 156 5.92 3.97 26.05
CA ALA A 156 5.69 2.80 25.21
C ALA A 156 6.96 2.36 24.48
N TYR A 157 7.08 1.07 24.22
CA TYR A 157 8.22 0.48 23.55
C TYR A 157 7.87 0.02 22.14
N ARG A 158 8.75 0.32 21.19
CA ARG A 158 9.00 -0.62 20.10
C ARG A 158 9.96 -1.67 20.64
N GLU A 159 9.48 -2.90 20.71
CA GLU A 159 10.21 -4.05 21.27
C GLU A 159 11.64 -4.13 20.73
N LEU A 160 12.60 -4.60 21.54
CA LEU A 160 13.94 -4.96 21.07
C LEU A 160 13.84 -5.92 19.89
N HIS A 161 14.41 -5.51 18.76
CA HIS A 161 14.35 -6.27 17.52
C HIS A 161 15.55 -5.99 16.63
N TRP A 162 15.66 -6.75 15.54
CA TRP A 162 16.56 -6.47 14.42
C TRP A 162 15.89 -6.86 13.10
N HIS A 163 16.50 -6.48 11.99
CA HIS A 163 16.06 -6.82 10.65
C HIS A 163 17.25 -6.83 9.68
N LYS A 164 17.04 -7.39 8.48
CA LYS A 164 18.08 -7.49 7.44
C LYS A 164 18.37 -6.15 6.75
N ALA A 165 17.35 -5.33 6.54
CA ALA A 165 17.50 -3.99 5.98
C ALA A 165 18.25 -3.08 6.96
N ALA A 166 18.93 -2.05 6.44
CA ALA A 166 19.30 -0.90 7.25
C ALA A 166 18.05 -0.08 7.59
N GLU A 167 18.09 0.65 8.70
CA GLU A 167 17.03 1.58 9.09
C GLU A 167 17.60 2.99 9.17
N TRP A 168 16.99 3.93 8.46
CA TRP A 168 17.17 5.36 8.65
C TRP A 168 15.87 5.97 9.16
N ALA A 169 15.94 6.98 10.02
CA ALA A 169 14.73 7.62 10.52
C ALA A 169 14.80 9.14 10.61
N TYR A 170 13.61 9.76 10.58
CA TYR A 170 13.40 11.18 10.85
C TYR A 170 12.25 11.37 11.84
N ILE A 171 12.47 12.19 12.87
CA ILE A 171 11.48 12.41 13.94
C ILE A 171 10.60 13.61 13.59
N PHE A 172 9.30 13.38 13.43
CA PHE A 172 8.32 14.44 13.14
C PHE A 172 8.00 15.28 14.37
N ASN A 173 7.73 14.62 15.49
CA ASN A 173 7.33 15.25 16.74
C ASN A 173 7.67 14.36 17.95
N GLY A 174 7.73 14.97 19.14
CA GLY A 174 7.98 14.27 20.39
C GLY A 174 9.46 13.95 20.63
N SER A 175 9.72 12.90 21.41
CA SER A 175 11.08 12.46 21.75
C SER A 175 11.17 10.97 22.07
N VAL A 176 12.30 10.35 21.76
CA VAL A 176 12.52 8.90 21.83
C VAL A 176 13.86 8.60 22.48
N ARG A 177 13.93 7.52 23.27
CA ARG A 177 15.18 6.90 23.67
C ARG A 177 15.50 5.74 22.76
N LEU A 178 16.69 5.74 22.18
CA LEU A 178 17.24 4.66 21.38
C LEU A 178 18.19 3.82 22.23
N GLN A 179 18.20 2.52 22.01
CA GLN A 179 19.22 1.62 22.58
C GLN A 179 19.64 0.63 21.51
N ALA A 180 20.94 0.42 21.31
CA ALA A 180 21.48 -0.51 20.32
C ALA A 180 22.76 -1.20 20.82
N VAL A 181 23.09 -2.35 20.21
CA VAL A 181 24.34 -3.09 20.48
C VAL A 181 24.99 -3.48 19.16
N ASN A 182 26.28 -3.18 18.98
CA ASN A 182 27.02 -3.58 17.77
C ASN A 182 27.57 -5.02 17.88
N ASP A 183 28.24 -5.49 16.82
CA ASP A 183 28.84 -6.81 16.71
C ASP A 183 30.06 -7.02 17.62
N GLU A 184 30.70 -5.95 18.10
CA GLU A 184 31.70 -6.03 19.19
C GLU A 184 31.08 -6.05 20.59
N GLY A 185 29.74 -6.03 20.72
CA GLY A 185 29.04 -6.04 22.01
C GLY A 185 29.07 -4.70 22.75
N GLN A 186 29.44 -3.61 22.07
CA GLN A 186 29.38 -2.25 22.61
C GLN A 186 27.96 -1.71 22.50
N THR A 187 27.55 -0.96 23.52
CA THR A 187 26.19 -0.42 23.61
C THR A 187 26.16 1.05 23.26
N PHE A 188 25.10 1.48 22.60
CA PHE A 188 24.77 2.88 22.34
C PHE A 188 23.39 3.18 22.93
N VAL A 189 23.26 4.29 23.66
CA VAL A 189 22.00 4.79 24.22
C VAL A 189 21.99 6.30 24.06
N ASP A 190 20.92 6.83 23.48
CA ASP A 190 20.76 8.28 23.30
C ASP A 190 19.29 8.69 23.26
N ASP A 191 19.03 9.96 23.58
CA ASP A 191 17.70 10.56 23.56
C ASP A 191 17.63 11.57 22.41
N LEU A 192 16.68 11.36 21.50
CA LEU A 192 16.47 12.21 20.31
C LEU A 192 15.10 12.89 20.36
N SER A 193 14.95 13.96 19.57
CA SER A 193 13.76 14.81 19.52
C SER A 193 13.38 15.20 18.09
N ALA A 194 12.25 15.89 17.94
CA ALA A 194 11.76 16.35 16.64
C ALA A 194 12.84 17.07 15.80
N GLY A 195 13.02 16.63 14.55
CA GLY A 195 14.04 17.14 13.64
C GLY A 195 15.36 16.34 13.64
N ASP A 196 15.58 15.50 14.66
CA ASP A 196 16.74 14.60 14.70
C ASP A 196 16.53 13.37 13.80
N VAL A 197 17.64 12.67 13.54
CA VAL A 197 17.70 11.46 12.70
C VAL A 197 18.48 10.36 13.40
N TRP A 198 18.23 9.10 13.05
CA TRP A 198 19.12 7.99 13.39
C TRP A 198 19.37 7.08 12.20
N TYR A 199 20.38 6.21 12.35
CA TYR A 199 20.68 5.16 11.41
C TYR A 199 21.16 3.91 12.14
N PHE A 200 20.54 2.77 11.87
CA PHE A 200 20.99 1.46 12.32
C PHE A 200 21.47 0.64 11.12
N PRO A 201 22.74 0.19 11.09
CA PRO A 201 23.22 -0.73 10.08
C PRO A 201 22.44 -2.06 10.08
N PRO A 202 22.45 -2.81 8.96
CA PRO A 202 21.84 -4.13 8.84
C PRO A 202 22.16 -5.06 10.01
N GLY A 203 21.13 -5.65 10.61
CA GLY A 203 21.26 -6.66 11.66
C GLY A 203 21.65 -6.14 13.06
N VAL A 204 21.88 -4.84 13.23
CA VAL A 204 22.17 -4.25 14.56
C VAL A 204 20.89 -4.27 15.40
N PRO A 205 20.83 -5.01 16.51
CA PRO A 205 19.64 -5.04 17.37
C PRO A 205 19.47 -3.71 18.09
N HIS A 206 18.23 -3.24 18.12
CA HIS A 206 17.87 -1.96 18.73
C HIS A 206 16.45 -1.96 19.32
N SER A 207 16.19 -1.02 20.23
CA SER A 207 14.88 -0.75 20.80
C SER A 207 14.60 0.75 20.85
N LEU A 208 13.32 1.10 20.81
CA LEU A 208 12.85 2.48 20.85
C LEU A 208 11.87 2.63 22.01
N GLN A 209 11.99 3.70 22.78
CA GLN A 209 11.03 4.04 23.82
C GLN A 209 10.53 5.46 23.65
N GLY A 210 9.22 5.64 23.52
CA GLY A 210 8.60 6.96 23.55
C GLY A 210 8.85 7.63 24.91
N LEU A 211 9.38 8.85 24.89
CA LEU A 211 9.59 9.63 26.12
C LEU A 211 8.34 10.45 26.44
N LYS A 212 8.48 11.50 27.27
CA LYS A 212 7.36 12.33 27.71
C LYS A 212 6.59 12.91 26.50
N GLY A 213 5.28 12.69 26.47
CA GLY A 213 4.40 13.08 25.37
C GLY A 213 4.36 12.13 24.17
N GLY A 214 5.17 11.07 24.17
CA GLY A 214 5.31 10.15 23.04
C GLY A 214 6.17 10.70 21.90
N VAL A 215 6.15 10.00 20.77
CA VAL A 215 6.95 10.34 19.58
C VAL A 215 6.33 9.77 18.31
N GLU A 216 6.34 10.53 17.22
CA GLU A 216 5.99 10.08 15.87
C GLU A 216 7.19 10.30 14.94
N PHE A 217 7.53 9.29 14.14
CA PHE A 217 8.69 9.28 13.27
C PHE A 217 8.46 8.46 12.01
N LEU A 218 9.22 8.78 10.96
CA LEU A 218 9.30 7.99 9.74
C LEU A 218 10.56 7.14 9.78
N LEU A 219 10.40 5.84 9.54
CA LEU A 219 11.46 4.89 9.26
C LEU A 219 11.53 4.65 7.75
N VAL A 220 12.74 4.52 7.22
CA VAL A 220 13.02 4.17 5.83
C VAL A 220 13.99 3.00 5.83
N PHE A 221 13.62 1.96 5.11
CA PHE A 221 14.40 0.73 4.96
C PHE A 221 14.92 0.63 3.54
N ASP A 222 16.16 0.15 3.36
CA ASP A 222 16.84 0.00 2.07
C ASP A 222 16.45 -1.27 1.29
N ASP A 223 15.20 -1.70 1.43
CA ASP A 223 14.59 -2.81 0.72
C ASP A 223 13.09 -2.52 0.53
N GLY A 224 12.65 -2.37 -0.71
CA GLY A 224 11.25 -2.10 -1.04
C GLY A 224 10.29 -3.24 -0.66
N SER A 225 10.80 -4.44 -0.43
CA SER A 225 10.01 -5.58 0.05
C SER A 225 9.86 -5.65 1.57
N PHE A 226 10.46 -4.71 2.31
CA PHE A 226 10.38 -4.69 3.77
C PHE A 226 8.92 -4.63 4.26
N SER A 227 8.66 -5.34 5.35
CA SER A 227 7.42 -5.28 6.12
C SER A 227 7.79 -5.26 7.59
N GLU A 228 7.17 -4.37 8.37
CA GLU A 228 7.38 -4.27 9.82
C GLU A 228 7.02 -5.58 10.55
N ASP A 229 6.10 -6.36 9.97
CA ASP A 229 5.72 -7.68 10.49
C ASP A 229 6.81 -8.74 10.30
N ASN A 230 7.85 -8.47 9.51
CA ASN A 230 8.96 -9.39 9.23
C ASN A 230 10.26 -9.02 9.99
N THR A 231 10.13 -8.31 11.12
CA THR A 231 11.25 -8.05 12.02
C THR A 231 11.49 -9.24 12.96
N PHE A 232 12.73 -9.40 13.45
CA PHE A 232 13.07 -10.43 14.43
C PHE A 232 12.85 -9.87 15.84
N LEU A 233 11.71 -10.18 16.44
CA LEU A 233 11.36 -9.75 17.80
C LEU A 233 12.09 -10.62 18.85
N ALA A 234 12.73 -9.99 19.84
CA ALA A 234 13.48 -10.73 20.86
C ALA A 234 12.59 -11.71 21.64
N SER A 235 11.37 -11.30 22.01
CA SER A 235 10.41 -12.16 22.72
C SER A 235 9.94 -13.33 21.86
N GLU A 236 9.71 -13.12 20.56
CA GLU A 236 9.33 -14.17 19.62
C GLU A 236 10.45 -15.20 19.48
N VAL A 237 11.70 -14.74 19.38
CA VAL A 237 12.86 -15.64 19.37
C VAL A 237 12.88 -16.48 20.64
N PHE A 238 12.76 -15.88 21.83
CA PHE A 238 12.74 -16.66 23.08
C PHE A 238 11.55 -17.63 23.17
N ALA A 239 10.37 -17.24 22.69
CA ALA A 239 9.18 -18.09 22.68
C ALA A 239 9.32 -19.33 21.78
N HIS A 240 10.14 -19.25 20.74
CA HIS A 240 10.37 -20.34 19.78
C HIS A 240 11.72 -21.06 19.98
N ASN A 241 12.41 -20.83 21.09
CA ASN A 241 13.59 -21.60 21.47
C ASN A 241 13.23 -22.70 22.48
N PRO A 242 13.82 -23.91 22.35
CA PRO A 242 13.61 -24.99 23.33
C PRO A 242 13.97 -24.53 24.74
N VAL A 243 13.05 -24.77 25.68
CA VAL A 243 13.26 -24.47 27.10
C VAL A 243 14.15 -25.48 27.83
N ARG A 244 14.52 -26.59 27.17
CA ARG A 244 15.51 -27.61 27.55
C ARG A 244 15.61 -28.68 26.47
#